data_AF-A0A0K8TJP2-F1
#
_entry.id   AF-A0A0K8TJP2-F1
#
_cell.length_a   1.000
_cell.length_b   1.000
_cell.length_c   1.000
_cell.angle_alpha   90.00
_cell.angle_beta   90.00
_cell.angle_gamma   90.00
#
_symmetry.space_group_name_H-M   'P 1'
#
loop_
_entity.id
_entity.type
_entity.pdbx_description
1 polymer ?
#
loop_
_entity_poly.entity_id
_entity_poly.type
_entity_poly.pdbx_seq_one_letter_code
_entity_poly.pdbx_strand_id
1 'polypeptide(L)'
;KDWMSEATWSDVERRKEAKEVVNSCRTRSQRLQAQREYNRLHGKVKKGARRDKRRWVDDLAEKAEEAATRGDAQTLYRITKQLSRRGFNRSHPVKSKDGSLLTSPDQQLRRWEEHFRHVFDPIHNEDDVEELFQRSTRLLPSCDCIVDDAPPSEAEIR
;
A
#
# COMPACT_ATOMS: atom_id res chain seq x y z
N LYS A 1 14.94 -4.90 6.89
CA LYS A 1 13.74 -5.68 6.44
C LYS A 1 13.14 -6.23 7.70
N ASP A 2 12.25 -5.46 8.29
CA ASP A 2 12.03 -5.57 9.74
C ASP A 2 11.00 -6.64 10.07
N TRP A 3 10.41 -7.24 9.03
CA TRP A 3 9.48 -8.36 9.09
C TRP A 3 10.15 -9.74 9.07
N MET A 4 11.46 -9.85 8.82
CA MET A 4 12.16 -11.14 8.82
C MET A 4 12.67 -11.48 10.22
N SER A 5 12.44 -12.72 10.66
CA SER A 5 12.89 -13.20 11.97
C SER A 5 14.42 -13.32 12.04
N GLU A 6 14.96 -13.24 13.24
CA GLU A 6 16.40 -13.46 13.51
C GLU A 6 16.86 -14.85 13.03
N ALA A 7 16.01 -15.87 13.18
CA ALA A 7 16.29 -17.21 12.68
C ALA A 7 16.50 -17.23 11.15
N THR A 8 15.65 -16.52 10.39
CA THR A 8 15.82 -16.40 8.93
C THR A 8 17.07 -15.60 8.57
N TRP A 9 17.44 -14.57 9.36
CA TRP A 9 18.70 -13.84 9.17
C TRP A 9 19.92 -14.70 9.44
N SER A 10 19.91 -15.55 10.48
CA SER A 10 20.97 -16.51 10.75
C SER A 10 21.16 -17.48 9.57
N ASP A 11 20.07 -17.99 8.99
CA ASP A 11 20.15 -18.83 7.80
C ASP A 11 20.68 -18.08 6.55
N VAL A 12 20.42 -16.77 6.44
CA VAL A 12 20.99 -15.92 5.38
C VAL A 12 22.51 -15.83 5.53
N GLU A 13 23.02 -15.69 6.76
CA GLU A 13 24.45 -15.59 7.02
C GLU A 13 25.15 -16.91 6.72
N ARG A 14 24.63 -18.03 7.23
CA ARG A 14 25.14 -19.38 6.90
C ARG A 14 25.16 -19.63 5.38
N ARG A 15 24.15 -19.16 4.65
CA ARG A 15 24.11 -19.27 3.19
C ARG A 15 25.24 -18.46 2.53
N LYS A 16 25.61 -17.28 3.06
CA LYS A 16 26.74 -16.49 2.54
C LYS A 16 28.06 -17.22 2.77
N GLU A 17 28.29 -17.72 3.98
CA GLU A 17 29.47 -18.54 4.30
C GLU A 17 29.58 -19.75 3.36
N ALA A 18 28.48 -20.49 3.17
CA ALA A 18 28.45 -21.62 2.22
C ALA A 18 28.73 -21.18 0.77
N LYS A 19 28.34 -19.96 0.39
CA LYS A 19 28.64 -19.41 -0.94
C LYS A 19 30.12 -19.07 -1.08
N GLU A 20 30.76 -18.56 -0.04
CA GLU A 20 32.20 -18.33 -0.01
C GLU A 20 32.99 -19.64 -0.15
N VAL A 21 32.56 -20.70 0.54
CA VAL A 21 33.13 -22.04 0.38
C VAL A 21 33.02 -22.53 -1.07
N VAL A 22 31.86 -22.35 -1.72
CA VAL A 22 31.70 -22.68 -3.15
C VAL A 22 32.68 -21.92 -4.03
N ASN A 23 32.88 -20.63 -3.74
CA ASN A 23 33.76 -19.75 -4.53
C ASN A 23 35.24 -20.08 -4.32
N SER A 24 35.64 -20.57 -3.13
CA SER A 24 37.03 -20.94 -2.83
C SER A 24 37.42 -22.37 -3.24
N CYS A 25 36.45 -23.23 -3.55
CA CYS A 25 36.69 -24.61 -3.99
C CYS A 25 37.52 -24.69 -5.29
N ARG A 26 38.61 -25.46 -5.26
CA ARG A 26 39.53 -25.66 -6.40
C ARG A 26 39.17 -26.86 -7.28
N THR A 27 38.66 -27.94 -6.69
CA THR A 27 38.33 -29.17 -7.42
C THR A 27 36.83 -29.29 -7.72
N ARG A 28 36.49 -30.03 -8.78
CA ARG A 28 35.09 -30.26 -9.19
C ARG A 28 34.27 -31.00 -8.11
N SER A 29 34.89 -31.99 -7.45
CA SER A 29 34.24 -32.78 -6.40
C SER A 29 33.89 -31.94 -5.16
N GLN A 30 34.84 -31.15 -4.66
CA GLN A 30 34.61 -30.24 -3.53
C GLN A 30 33.52 -29.21 -3.86
N ARG A 31 33.57 -28.62 -5.06
CA ARG A 31 32.56 -27.66 -5.50
C ARG A 31 31.16 -28.28 -5.54
N LEU A 32 31.02 -29.54 -5.97
CA LEU A 32 29.72 -30.22 -5.99
C LEU A 32 29.14 -30.39 -4.57
N GLN A 33 29.97 -30.77 -3.60
CA GLN A 33 29.55 -30.90 -2.21
C GLN A 33 29.17 -29.55 -1.59
N ALA A 34 30.02 -28.52 -1.77
CA ALA A 34 29.74 -27.17 -1.29
C ALA A 34 28.45 -26.60 -1.92
N GLN A 35 28.22 -26.86 -3.21
CA GLN A 35 27.02 -26.42 -3.91
C GLN A 35 25.75 -27.09 -3.37
N ARG A 36 25.80 -28.36 -2.97
CA ARG A 36 24.68 -29.05 -2.31
C ARG A 36 24.33 -28.36 -1.00
N GLU A 37 25.32 -28.02 -0.19
CA GLU A 37 25.09 -27.33 1.08
C GLU A 37 24.54 -25.92 0.89
N TYR A 38 25.12 -25.14 -0.04
CA TYR A 38 24.58 -23.84 -0.42
C TYR A 38 23.11 -23.95 -0.87
N ASN A 39 22.78 -24.93 -1.72
CA ASN A 39 21.41 -25.13 -2.20
C ASN A 39 20.45 -25.48 -1.06
N ARG A 40 20.89 -26.31 -0.09
CA ARG A 40 20.12 -26.64 1.12
C ARG A 40 19.80 -25.40 1.93
N LEU A 41 20.82 -24.59 2.25
CA LEU A 41 20.66 -23.34 3.01
C LEU A 41 19.84 -22.29 2.25
N HIS A 42 20.05 -22.18 0.94
CA HIS A 42 19.26 -21.30 0.08
C HIS A 42 17.78 -21.68 0.08
N GLY A 43 17.47 -22.98 0.08
CA GLY A 43 16.12 -23.50 0.25
C GLY A 43 15.52 -23.14 1.62
N LYS A 44 16.29 -23.26 2.71
CA LYS A 44 15.87 -22.86 4.06
C LYS A 44 15.54 -21.37 4.13
N VAL A 45 16.43 -20.51 3.63
CA VAL A 45 16.20 -19.05 3.56
C VAL A 45 14.91 -18.73 2.81
N LYS A 46 14.68 -19.35 1.65
CA LYS A 46 13.44 -19.13 0.88
C LYS A 46 12.19 -19.55 1.67
N LYS A 47 12.23 -20.70 2.35
CA LYS A 47 11.12 -21.19 3.17
C LYS A 47 10.87 -20.27 4.38
N GLY A 48 11.94 -19.89 5.08
CA GLY A 48 11.90 -18.96 6.22
C GLY A 48 11.33 -17.61 5.84
N ALA A 49 11.86 -16.97 4.79
CA ALA A 49 11.38 -15.69 4.32
C ALA A 49 9.90 -15.73 3.87
N ARG A 50 9.43 -16.82 3.26
CA ARG A 50 8.00 -16.97 2.92
C ARG A 50 7.11 -17.13 4.14
N ARG A 51 7.57 -17.87 5.16
CA ARG A 51 6.86 -18.02 6.43
C ARG A 51 6.78 -16.69 7.17
N ASP A 52 7.90 -16.00 7.32
CA ASP A 52 7.98 -14.74 8.06
C ASP A 52 7.18 -13.64 7.35
N LYS A 53 7.19 -13.61 6.00
CA LYS A 53 6.35 -12.70 5.23
C LYS A 53 4.85 -12.97 5.44
N ARG A 54 4.44 -14.24 5.49
CA ARG A 54 3.03 -14.60 5.77
C ARG A 54 2.61 -14.12 7.14
N ARG A 55 3.39 -14.46 8.19
CA ARG A 55 3.14 -13.97 9.56
C ARG A 55 2.98 -12.45 9.60
N TRP A 56 3.91 -11.72 8.99
CA TRP A 56 3.81 -10.25 8.94
C TRP A 56 2.56 -9.73 8.21
N VAL A 57 2.09 -10.42 7.16
CA VAL A 57 0.83 -10.07 6.48
C VAL A 57 -0.37 -10.40 7.37
N ASP A 58 -0.36 -11.56 8.01
CA ASP A 58 -1.43 -12.04 8.90
C ASP A 58 -1.59 -11.08 10.10
N ASP A 59 -0.48 -10.70 10.75
CA ASP A 59 -0.47 -9.73 11.86
C ASP A 59 -0.99 -8.35 11.45
N LEU A 60 -0.80 -7.95 10.18
CA LEU A 60 -1.35 -6.70 9.65
C LEU A 60 -2.84 -6.84 9.35
N ALA A 61 -3.27 -7.98 8.82
CA ALA A 61 -4.69 -8.24 8.53
C ALA A 61 -5.52 -8.25 9.82
N GLU A 62 -5.03 -8.88 10.89
CA GLU A 62 -5.67 -8.88 12.20
C GLU A 62 -5.84 -7.45 12.74
N LYS A 63 -4.79 -6.61 12.65
CA LYS A 63 -4.88 -5.20 13.04
C LYS A 63 -5.85 -4.38 12.18
N ALA A 64 -6.00 -4.74 10.90
CA ALA A 64 -6.97 -4.10 10.02
C ALA A 64 -8.41 -4.47 10.42
N GLU A 65 -8.66 -5.74 10.75
CA GLU A 65 -9.96 -6.22 11.23
C GLU A 65 -10.35 -5.54 12.55
N GLU A 66 -9.42 -5.46 13.50
CA GLU A 66 -9.63 -4.71 14.74
C GLU A 66 -9.90 -3.21 14.50
N ALA A 67 -9.21 -2.58 13.55
CA ALA A 67 -9.46 -1.18 13.22
C ALA A 67 -10.86 -0.99 12.61
N ALA A 68 -11.28 -1.91 11.74
CA ALA A 68 -12.62 -1.88 11.14
C ALA A 68 -13.73 -2.03 12.20
N THR A 69 -13.57 -2.98 13.12
CA THR A 69 -14.54 -3.19 14.22
C THR A 69 -14.64 -2.00 15.16
N ARG A 70 -13.54 -1.28 15.40
CA ARG A 70 -13.53 -0.04 16.20
C ARG A 70 -13.98 1.22 15.43
N GLY A 71 -14.20 1.12 14.11
CA GLY A 71 -14.50 2.29 13.27
C GLY A 71 -13.29 3.22 13.02
N ASP A 72 -12.06 2.77 13.27
CA ASP A 72 -10.84 3.53 12.99
C ASP A 72 -10.46 3.43 11.50
N ALA A 73 -11.15 4.23 10.70
CA ALA A 73 -10.95 4.30 9.26
C ALA A 73 -9.52 4.72 8.87
N GLN A 74 -8.85 5.55 9.69
CA GLN A 74 -7.50 6.03 9.42
C GLN A 74 -6.49 4.88 9.49
N THR A 75 -6.54 4.08 10.56
CA THR A 75 -5.65 2.93 10.74
C THR A 75 -5.94 1.85 9.70
N LEU A 76 -7.22 1.56 9.43
CA LEU A 76 -7.62 0.62 8.38
C LEU A 76 -7.05 1.02 7.02
N TYR A 77 -7.20 2.29 6.62
CA TYR A 77 -6.66 2.81 5.37
C TYR A 77 -5.14 2.67 5.31
N ARG A 78 -4.43 3.05 6.38
CA ARG A 78 -2.97 2.97 6.43
C ARG A 78 -2.46 1.53 6.28
N ILE A 79 -3.09 0.57 6.96
CA ILE A 79 -2.71 -0.85 6.88
C ILE A 79 -3.02 -1.41 5.48
N THR A 80 -4.19 -1.12 4.94
CA THR A 80 -4.59 -1.53 3.59
C THR A 80 -3.63 -0.95 2.54
N LYS A 81 -3.21 0.30 2.72
CA LYS A 81 -2.19 0.96 1.89
C LYS A 81 -0.83 0.28 2.01
N GLN A 82 -0.44 -0.16 3.20
CA GLN A 82 0.81 -0.90 3.43
C GLN A 82 0.80 -2.30 2.79
N LEU A 83 -0.34 -3.00 2.86
CA LEU A 83 -0.51 -4.35 2.29
C LEU A 83 -0.61 -4.35 0.77
N SER A 84 -1.33 -3.39 0.21
CA SER A 84 -1.61 -3.33 -1.23
C SER A 84 -0.36 -3.13 -2.09
N ARG A 85 0.77 -2.68 -1.52
CA ARG A 85 2.11 -2.58 -2.16
C ARG A 85 2.09 -1.99 -3.59
N ARG A 86 1.03 -1.26 -3.95
CA ARG A 86 0.95 -0.55 -5.22
C ARG A 86 1.88 0.63 -5.05
N GLY A 87 2.96 0.66 -5.82
CA GLY A 87 3.90 1.76 -5.84
C GLY A 87 3.20 3.01 -6.33
N PHE A 88 2.47 3.67 -5.45
CA PHE A 88 1.86 4.98 -5.71
C PHE A 88 2.88 6.06 -5.35
N ASN A 89 4.03 5.97 -6.01
CA ASN A 89 5.01 7.04 -6.03
C ASN A 89 5.18 7.48 -7.47
N ARG A 90 4.09 7.98 -8.04
CA ARG A 90 4.19 9.07 -9.00
C ARG A 90 3.60 10.26 -8.25
N SER A 91 4.45 11.12 -7.70
CA SER A 91 4.01 12.50 -7.48
C SER A 91 3.61 12.98 -8.87
N HIS A 92 2.31 13.05 -9.12
CA HIS A 92 1.82 13.54 -10.39
C HIS A 92 2.20 15.03 -10.45
N PRO A 93 2.99 15.46 -11.46
CA PRO A 93 3.37 16.86 -11.55
C PRO A 93 2.13 17.73 -11.60
N VAL A 94 2.05 18.74 -10.74
CA VAL A 94 0.94 19.70 -10.71
C VAL A 94 1.27 20.83 -11.66
N LYS A 95 0.29 21.35 -12.41
CA LYS A 95 0.53 22.52 -13.27
C LYS A 95 0.48 23.82 -12.48
N SER A 96 1.45 24.69 -12.73
CA SER A 96 1.43 26.10 -12.32
C SER A 96 0.26 26.84 -13.00
N LYS A 97 -0.08 28.03 -12.49
CA LYS A 97 -1.07 28.93 -13.10
C LYS A 97 -0.71 29.28 -14.55
N ASP A 98 0.58 29.35 -14.87
CA ASP A 98 1.11 29.65 -16.21
C ASP A 98 1.27 28.40 -17.10
N GLY A 99 0.80 27.23 -16.64
CA GLY A 99 0.83 25.98 -17.41
C GLY A 99 2.10 25.13 -17.27
N SER A 100 3.14 25.62 -16.60
CA SER A 100 4.40 24.89 -16.33
C SER A 100 4.21 23.71 -15.36
N LEU A 101 4.94 22.61 -15.55
CA LEU A 101 4.87 21.43 -14.66
C LEU A 101 5.73 21.61 -13.40
N LEU A 102 5.11 21.45 -12.22
CA LEU A 102 5.75 21.50 -10.91
C LEU A 102 6.04 20.08 -10.44
N THR A 103 7.33 19.74 -10.37
CA THR A 103 7.82 18.42 -9.96
C THR A 103 8.34 18.38 -8.52
N SER A 104 8.61 19.54 -7.91
CA SER A 104 9.03 19.63 -6.50
C SER A 104 7.83 19.59 -5.55
N PRO A 105 7.86 18.77 -4.48
CA PRO A 105 6.78 18.72 -3.48
C PRO A 105 6.44 20.07 -2.87
N ASP A 106 7.45 20.90 -2.57
CA ASP A 106 7.24 22.22 -1.96
C ASP A 106 6.53 23.19 -2.92
N GLN A 107 6.86 23.11 -4.21
CA GLN A 107 6.19 23.90 -5.25
C GLN A 107 4.76 23.44 -5.46
N GLN A 108 4.51 22.12 -5.41
CA GLN A 108 3.16 21.58 -5.46
C GLN A 108 2.32 22.05 -4.27
N LEU A 109 2.87 22.03 -3.05
CA LEU A 109 2.18 22.52 -1.86
C LEU A 109 1.82 24.01 -1.95
N ARG A 110 2.77 24.86 -2.38
CA ARG A 110 2.50 26.30 -2.61
C ARG A 110 1.42 26.51 -3.67
N ARG A 111 1.46 25.75 -4.76
CA ARG A 111 0.44 25.81 -5.81
C ARG A 111 -0.95 25.37 -5.33
N TRP A 112 -1.01 24.38 -4.43
CA TRP A 112 -2.25 23.97 -3.75
C TRP A 112 -2.77 25.06 -2.81
N GLU A 113 -1.89 25.67 -2.02
CA GLU A 113 -2.23 26.79 -1.13
C GLU A 113 -2.81 27.95 -1.93
N GLU A 114 -2.17 28.37 -3.03
CA GLU A 114 -2.68 29.40 -3.94
C GLU A 114 -4.05 29.03 -4.53
N HIS A 115 -4.24 27.77 -4.94
CA HIS A 115 -5.51 27.29 -5.48
C HIS A 115 -6.63 27.37 -4.44
N PHE A 116 -6.41 26.79 -3.27
CA PHE A 116 -7.42 26.73 -2.22
C PHE A 116 -7.72 28.10 -1.63
N ARG A 117 -6.72 28.97 -1.50
CA ARG A 117 -6.95 30.37 -1.12
C ARG A 117 -7.89 31.05 -2.11
N HIS A 118 -7.62 30.93 -3.41
CA HIS A 118 -8.50 31.50 -4.43
C HIS A 118 -9.91 30.88 -4.45
N VAL A 119 -10.05 29.57 -4.20
CA VAL A 119 -11.34 28.86 -4.15
C VAL A 119 -12.15 29.20 -2.90
N PHE A 120 -11.49 29.42 -1.75
CA PHE A 120 -12.13 29.68 -0.46
C PHE A 120 -12.12 31.16 -0.04
N ASP A 121 -11.54 32.04 -0.83
CA ASP A 121 -11.67 33.48 -0.62
C ASP A 121 -13.15 33.88 -0.86
N PRO A 122 -13.84 34.51 0.12
CA PRO A 122 -15.29 34.79 0.04
C PRO A 122 -15.75 35.76 -1.05
N ILE A 123 -14.84 36.30 -1.87
CA ILE A 123 -15.11 37.48 -2.71
C ILE A 123 -15.28 37.13 -4.20
N HIS A 124 -15.08 35.87 -4.60
CA HIS A 124 -15.21 35.46 -6.02
C HIS A 124 -16.15 34.27 -6.27
N ASN A 125 -17.21 34.14 -5.48
CA ASN A 125 -18.42 33.46 -5.94
C ASN A 125 -19.59 34.43 -5.71
N GLU A 126 -19.88 35.25 -6.72
CA GLU A 126 -21.22 35.87 -6.88
C GLU A 126 -22.28 34.82 -7.26
N ASP A 127 -21.89 33.54 -7.35
CA ASP A 127 -22.81 32.43 -7.29
C ASP A 127 -22.89 32.02 -5.82
N ASP A 128 -24.01 32.35 -5.17
CA ASP A 128 -24.34 31.86 -3.84
C ASP A 128 -24.03 30.35 -3.81
N VAL A 129 -23.11 29.94 -2.95
CA VAL A 129 -22.75 28.52 -2.77
C VAL A 129 -24.00 27.70 -2.40
N GLU A 130 -24.95 28.38 -1.77
CA GLU A 130 -26.31 27.93 -1.48
C GLU A 130 -27.14 27.69 -2.76
N GLU A 131 -27.04 28.55 -3.78
CA GLU A 131 -27.69 28.39 -5.08
C GLU A 131 -27.08 27.23 -5.88
N LEU A 132 -25.76 27.03 -5.83
CA LEU A 132 -25.10 25.87 -6.44
C LEU A 132 -25.49 24.55 -5.75
N PHE A 133 -25.61 24.55 -4.42
CA PHE A 133 -26.11 23.42 -3.65
C PHE A 133 -27.59 23.13 -3.95
N GLN A 134 -28.42 24.16 -4.06
CA GLN A 134 -29.83 24.06 -4.47
C GLN A 134 -29.99 23.63 -5.95
N ARG A 135 -29.09 24.03 -6.84
CA ARG A 135 -29.09 23.62 -8.27
C ARG A 135 -28.66 22.17 -8.45
N SER A 136 -27.70 21.72 -7.65
CA SER A 136 -27.27 20.31 -7.58
C SER A 136 -28.40 19.40 -7.09
N THR A 137 -29.10 19.82 -6.03
CA THR A 137 -30.24 19.07 -5.46
C THR A 137 -31.50 19.12 -6.32
N ARG A 138 -31.66 20.11 -7.21
CA ARG A 138 -32.76 20.17 -8.19
C ARG A 138 -32.59 19.26 -9.41
N LEU A 139 -31.36 18.87 -9.77
CA LEU A 139 -31.08 18.03 -10.95
C LEU A 139 -30.88 16.55 -10.65
N LEU A 140 -30.72 16.20 -9.37
CA LEU A 140 -30.87 14.81 -8.96
C LEU A 140 -32.37 14.56 -8.80
N PRO A 141 -32.97 13.62 -9.56
CA PRO A 141 -34.28 13.10 -9.18
C PRO A 141 -34.18 12.72 -7.71
N SER A 142 -35.22 12.99 -6.90
CA SER A 142 -35.34 12.37 -5.58
C SER A 142 -35.17 10.89 -5.81
N CYS A 143 -33.97 10.38 -5.51
CA CYS A 143 -33.69 8.98 -5.63
C CYS A 143 -34.30 8.40 -4.37
N ASP A 144 -35.62 8.20 -4.43
CA ASP A 144 -36.34 7.29 -3.56
C ASP A 144 -35.98 5.84 -3.93
N CYS A 145 -34.74 5.60 -4.36
CA CYS A 145 -34.19 4.26 -4.38
C CYS A 145 -33.95 3.91 -2.91
N ILE A 146 -34.99 3.33 -2.31
CA ILE A 146 -34.86 2.49 -1.14
C ILE A 146 -33.80 1.46 -1.52
N VAL A 147 -32.57 1.65 -1.03
CA VAL A 147 -31.54 0.63 -1.12
C VAL A 147 -32.02 -0.45 -0.18
N ASP A 148 -32.54 -1.54 -0.75
CA ASP A 148 -33.00 -2.70 0.01
C ASP A 148 -31.75 -3.42 0.53
N ASP A 149 -31.26 -2.96 1.68
CA ASP A 149 -30.09 -3.53 2.38
C ASP A 149 -30.42 -4.86 3.10
N ALA A 150 -31.52 -5.53 2.70
CA ALA A 150 -31.87 -6.83 3.22
C ALA A 150 -30.84 -7.89 2.77
N PRO A 151 -30.36 -8.76 3.67
CA PRO A 151 -29.45 -9.83 3.29
C PRO A 151 -30.13 -10.77 2.28
N PRO A 152 -29.38 -11.28 1.27
CA PRO A 152 -29.94 -12.10 0.21
C PRO A 152 -30.61 -13.36 0.76
N SER A 153 -31.76 -13.72 0.17
CA SER A 153 -32.58 -14.81 0.69
C SER A 153 -31.96 -16.18 0.40
N GLU A 154 -32.27 -17.20 1.21
CA GLU A 154 -31.76 -18.57 1.03
C GLU A 154 -32.05 -19.17 -0.37
N ALA A 155 -33.07 -18.66 -1.07
CA ALA A 155 -33.38 -19.07 -2.44
C ALA A 155 -32.42 -18.51 -3.49
N GLU A 156 -31.77 -17.37 -3.21
CA GLU A 156 -30.77 -16.73 -4.08
C GLU A 156 -29.38 -17.34 -3.91
N ILE A 157 -29.16 -18.08 -2.81
CA ILE A 157 -27.87 -18.71 -2.46
C ILE A 157 -27.79 -20.16 -3.01
N ARG A 158 -28.78 -20.63 -3.77
CA ARG A 158 -28.83 -22.02 -4.27
C ARG A 158 -28.38 -22.20 -5.71
#